data_AF-A0A3M4NW77-F1
#
_entry.id   AF-A0A3M4NW77-F1
#
_cell.length_a   1.000
_cell.length_b   1.000
_cell.length_c   1.000
_cell.angle_alpha   90.00
_cell.angle_beta   90.00
_cell.angle_gamma   90.00
#
_symmetry.space_group_name_H-M   'P 1'
#
loop_
_entity.id
_entity.type
_entity.pdbx_description
1 polymer ?
#
loop_
_entity_poly.entity_id
_entity_poly.type
_entity_poly.pdbx_seq_one_letter_code
_entity_poly.pdbx_strand_id
1 'polypeptide(L)' 'MCSREPDMQAPLIYLAGFDVFRPDAVEYGRYLKALCSAHGLEGLYPFDNEVPLGRTPHETAQQIYSMNVAMIHRCAAVLV' A
#
# COMPACT_ATOMS: atom_id res chain seq x y z
N MET A 1 26.38 22.43 17.75
CA MET A 1 24.90 22.37 17.79
C MET A 1 24.47 21.52 16.61
N CYS A 2 24.09 20.26 16.87
CA CYS A 2 23.61 19.36 15.82
C CYS A 2 22.17 19.77 15.50
N SER A 3 21.97 20.42 14.35
CA SER A 3 20.65 20.77 13.86
C SER A 3 19.88 19.48 13.56
N ARG A 4 18.71 19.31 14.17
CA ARG A 4 17.79 18.20 13.87
C ARG A 4 17.47 18.25 12.38
N GLU A 5 17.70 17.14 11.68
CA GLU A 5 17.14 16.96 10.34
C GLU A 5 15.62 17.09 10.41
N PRO A 6 14.96 17.64 9.37
CA PRO A 6 13.51 17.72 9.36
C PRO A 6 12.94 16.31 9.54
N ASP A 7 11.82 16.21 10.25
CA ASP A 7 11.01 15.00 10.40
C ASP A 7 10.61 14.49 9.01
N MET A 8 11.51 13.74 8.35
CA MET A 8 11.25 13.18 7.03
C MET A 8 10.37 11.96 7.24
N GLN A 9 9.08 12.16 6.99
CA GLN A 9 8.11 11.08 6.85
C GLN A 9 8.72 9.94 6.03
N ALA A 10 8.59 8.70 6.50
CA ALA A 10 9.12 7.54 5.79
C ALA A 10 8.59 7.52 4.34
N PRO A 11 9.44 7.24 3.33
CA PRO A 11 8.99 7.16 1.94
C PRO A 11 7.91 6.09 1.79
N LEU A 12 6.77 6.48 1.19
CA LEU A 12 5.68 5.57 0.89
C LEU A 12 6.02 4.72 -0.34
N ILE A 13 5.93 3.40 -0.23
CA ILE A 13 6.23 2.45 -1.30
C ILE A 13 4.96 1.67 -1.64
N TYR A 14 4.46 1.80 -2.86
CA TYR A 14 3.36 0.96 -3.32
C TYR A 14 3.87 -0.43 -3.68
N LEU A 15 3.41 -1.43 -2.93
CA LEU A 15 3.78 -2.84 -3.10
C LEU A 15 2.87 -3.46 -4.16
N ALA A 16 3.31 -3.42 -5.41
CA ALA A 16 2.60 -4.00 -6.54
C ALA A 16 2.97 -5.49 -6.68
N GLY A 17 2.01 -6.30 -7.13
CA GLY A 17 2.29 -7.71 -7.40
C GLY A 17 1.02 -8.55 -7.47
N PHE A 18 1.20 -9.79 -7.92
CA PHE A 18 0.14 -10.81 -7.93
C PHE A 18 -0.14 -11.39 -6.53
N ASP A 19 0.60 -10.96 -5.51
CA ASP A 19 0.46 -11.44 -4.14
C ASP A 19 -0.93 -11.21 -3.54
N VAL A 20 -1.69 -10.25 -4.08
CA VAL A 20 -3.08 -10.00 -3.70
C VAL A 20 -4.02 -11.18 -3.98
N PHE A 21 -3.60 -12.12 -4.83
CA PHE A 21 -4.37 -13.34 -5.15
C PHE A 21 -3.95 -14.55 -4.32
N ARG A 22 -2.99 -14.40 -3.41
CA ARG A 22 -2.59 -15.49 -2.51
C ARG A 22 -3.73 -15.83 -1.55
N PRO A 23 -3.84 -17.10 -1.12
CA PRO A 23 -4.78 -17.48 -0.06
C PRO A 23 -4.56 -16.72 1.26
N ASP A 24 -3.31 -16.34 1.54
CA ASP A 24 -2.86 -15.63 2.73
C ASP A 24 -2.47 -14.16 2.43
N ALA A 25 -3.03 -13.54 1.38
CA ALA A 25 -2.60 -12.24 0.87
C ALA A 25 -2.54 -11.14 1.94
N VAL A 26 -3.48 -11.12 2.90
CA VAL A 26 -3.48 -10.16 4.00
C VAL A 26 -2.27 -10.37 4.93
N GLU A 27 -1.98 -11.63 5.30
CA GLU A 27 -0.84 -11.97 6.14
C GLU A 27 0.49 -11.67 5.43
N TYR A 28 0.55 -12.01 4.15
CA TYR A 28 1.70 -11.73 3.29
C TYR A 28 1.95 -10.23 3.14
N GLY A 29 0.88 -9.44 2.95
CA GLY A 29 0.95 -7.98 2.92
C GLY A 29 1.51 -7.38 4.22
N ARG A 30 1.10 -7.89 5.39
CA ARG A 30 1.68 -7.48 6.68
C ARG A 30 3.18 -7.77 6.76
N TYR A 31 3.60 -8.93 6.28
CA TYR A 31 5.02 -9.29 6.21
C TYR A 31 5.82 -8.32 5.32
N LEU A 32 5.33 -8.02 4.11
CA LEU A 32 5.99 -7.06 3.22
C LEU A 32 6.07 -5.65 3.82
N LYS A 33 5.01 -5.20 4.49
CA LYS A 33 4.99 -3.91 5.20
C LYS A 33 5.98 -3.89 6.36
N ALA A 34 6.13 -4.99 7.10
CA ALA A 34 7.13 -5.11 8.16
C ALA A 34 8.56 -5.04 7.63
N LEU A 35 8.83 -5.63 6.45
CA LEU A 35 10.12 -5.46 5.77
C LEU A 35 10.36 -4.01 5.36
N CYS A 36 9.36 -3.32 4.81
CA CYS A 36 9.47 -1.88 4.49
C CYS A 36 9.86 -1.09 5.75
N SER A 37 9.17 -1.31 6.86
CA SER A 37 9.46 -0.65 8.14
C SER A 37 10.87 -0.93 8.64
N ALA A 38 11.36 -2.16 8.50
CA ALA A 38 12.75 -2.52 8.87
C ALA A 38 13.81 -1.76 8.04
N HIS A 39 13.44 -1.23 6.88
CA HIS A 39 14.28 -0.42 6.00
C HIS A 39 13.98 1.10 6.08
N GLY A 40 13.17 1.55 7.04
CA GLY A 40 12.81 2.96 7.17
C GLY A 40 11.82 3.47 6.11
N LEU A 41 11.07 2.54 5.50
CA LEU A 41 10.05 2.79 4.48
C LEU A 41 8.66 2.49 5.04
N GLU A 42 7.62 3.03 4.40
CA GLU A 42 6.23 2.70 4.69
C GLU A 42 5.59 2.00 3.50
N GLY A 43 5.20 0.73 3.67
CA GLY A 43 4.56 -0.05 2.62
C GLY A 43 3.07 0.25 2.50
N LEU A 44 2.63 0.61 1.29
CA LEU A 44 1.22 0.70 0.89
C LEU A 44 0.84 -0.59 0.15
N TYR A 45 -0.10 -1.34 0.71
CA TYR A 45 -0.54 -2.62 0.12
C TYR A 45 -2.00 -2.53 -0.35
N PRO A 46 -2.39 -3.15 -1.49
CA PRO A 46 -3.75 -3.00 -2.05
C PRO A 46 -4.90 -3.30 -1.07
N PHE A 47 -4.69 -4.21 -0.13
CA PHE A 47 -5.67 -4.56 0.92
C PHE A 47 -5.77 -3.58 2.10
N ASP A 48 -4.98 -2.50 2.12
CA ASP A 48 -5.14 -1.41 3.10
C ASP A 48 -6.44 -0.61 2.87
N ASN A 49 -7.06 -0.79 1.71
CA ASN A 49 -8.29 -0.13 1.29
C ASN A 49 -9.53 -0.96 1.67
N GLU A 50 -10.48 -0.35 2.37
CA GLU A 50 -11.80 -0.95 2.62
C GLU A 50 -12.76 -0.71 1.45
N VAL A 51 -13.44 -1.75 1.00
CA VAL A 51 -14.46 -1.67 -0.05
C VAL A 51 -15.83 -1.96 0.56
N PRO A 52 -16.74 -0.96 0.62
CA PRO A 52 -18.09 -1.15 1.13
C PRO A 52 -18.86 -2.27 0.42
N LEU A 53 -19.60 -3.05 1.21
CA LEU A 53 -20.50 -4.09 0.75
C LEU A 53 -21.75 -3.50 0.06
N GLY A 54 -22.46 -4.34 -0.70
CA GLY A 54 -23.76 -3.97 -1.29
C GLY A 54 -23.69 -3.25 -2.64
N ARG A 55 -22.53 -3.23 -3.29
CA ARG A 55 -22.35 -2.67 -4.64
C ARG A 55 -22.38 -3.74 -5.73
N THR A 56 -22.63 -3.32 -6.97
CA THR A 56 -22.47 -4.20 -8.12
C THR A 56 -20.98 -4.58 -8.32
N PRO A 57 -20.68 -5.68 -9.02
CA PRO A 57 -19.30 -6.04 -9.34
C PRO A 57 -18.54 -4.93 -10.10
N HIS A 58 -19.22 -4.19 -10.99
CA HIS A 58 -18.61 -3.10 -11.75
C HIS A 58 -18.22 -1.93 -10.84
N GLU A 59 -19.13 -1.46 -10.00
CA GLU A 59 -18.85 -0.37 -9.05
C GLU A 59 -17.75 -0.76 -8.05
N THR A 60 -17.75 -2.02 -7.62
CA THR A 60 -16.71 -2.59 -6.75
C THR A 60 -15.35 -2.52 -7.44
N ALA A 61 -15.26 -2.98 -8.70
CA ALA A 61 -14.03 -2.94 -9.48
C ALA A 61 -13.55 -1.50 -9.72
N GLN A 62 -14.45 -0.57 -10.06
CA GLN A 62 -14.13 0.86 -10.24
C GLN A 62 -13.59 1.48 -8.95
N GLN A 63 -14.16 1.12 -7.80
CA GLN A 63 -13.68 1.62 -6.51
C GLN A 63 -12.29 1.06 -6.18
N ILE A 64 -12.08 -0.25 -6.29
CA ILE A 64 -10.77 -0.88 -6.07
C ILE A 64 -9.71 -0.21 -6.96
N TYR A 65 -10.02 -0.05 -8.25
CA TYR A 65 -9.15 0.65 -9.20
C TYR A 65 -8.80 2.05 -8.73
N SER A 66 -9.81 2.87 -8.40
CA SER A 66 -9.61 4.26 -8.00
C SER A 66 -8.77 4.39 -6.73
N MET A 67 -8.99 3.50 -5.75
CA MET A 67 -8.24 3.51 -4.50
C MET A 67 -6.78 3.06 -4.70
N ASN A 68 -6.54 2.05 -5.53
CA ASN A 68 -5.18 1.61 -5.87
C ASN A 68 -4.41 2.69 -6.64
N VAL A 69 -5.06 3.35 -7.61
CA VAL A 69 -4.48 4.48 -8.35
C VAL A 69 -4.16 5.65 -7.41
N ALA A 70 -5.01 5.95 -6.43
CA ALA A 70 -4.73 6.96 -5.43
C ALA A 70 -3.50 6.61 -4.56
N MET A 71 -3.27 5.34 -4.23
CA MET A 71 -2.06 4.89 -3.53
C MET A 71 -0.81 5.06 -4.40
N ILE A 72 -0.89 4.72 -5.68
CA ILE A 72 0.21 4.88 -6.64
C ILE A 72 0.56 6.38 -6.80
N HIS A 73 -0.43 7.26 -6.91
CA HIS A 73 -0.18 8.70 -7.08
C HIS A 73 0.50 9.37 -5.88
N ARG A 74 0.32 8.86 -4.66
CA ARG A 74 0.91 9.44 -3.44
C ARG A 74 2.21 8.76 -3.00
N CYS A 75 2.58 7.63 -3.60
CA CYS A 75 3.80 6.92 -3.22
C CYS A 75 5.05 7.58 -3.83
N ALA A 76 6.19 7.38 -3.18
CA ALA A 76 7.50 7.79 -3.70
C ALA A 76 8.03 6.83 -4.76
N ALA A 77 7.70 5.53 -4.65
CA ALA A 77 8.08 4.51 -5.61
C ALA A 77 7.09 3.35 -5.64
N VAL A 78 7.10 2.62 -6.76
CA VAL A 78 6.41 1.34 -6.95
C VAL A 78 7.44 0.23 -6.92
N LEU A 79 7.22 -0.77 -6.07
CA LEU A 79 8.01 -1.99 -6.01
C LEU A 79 7.20 -3.12 -6.66
N VAL A 80 7.82 -3.85 -7.61
CA VAL A 80 7.21 -4.91 -8.43
C VAL A 80 7.91 -6.25 -8.23
#